data_AF-A0A661HZ21-F1
#
_entry.id   AF-A0A661HZ21-F1
#
_cell.length_a   1.000
_cell.length_b   1.000
_cell.length_c   1.000
_cell.angle_alpha   90.00
_cell.angle_beta   90.00
_cell.angle_gamma   90.00
#
_symmetry.space_group_name_H-M   'P 1'
#
loop_
_entity.id
_entity.type
_entity.pdbx_description
1 polymer ?
#
loop_
_entity_poly.entity_id
_entity_poly.type
_entity_poly.pdbx_seq_one_letter_code
_entity_poly.pdbx_strand_id
1 'polypeptide(L)'
;MVLLLPIQLIAEAPKAFHQLGSSFDNDRTILQFLGKNPYFKSYKMQFSTYRQAIETSFKTGYKLDQTVMKKGDALSLSKAYLIMLRRLEKDQKKIEYIYVEALKHAIKNDDVGLFEHVLLYPLSPLKHPTLRSRAITYYKTIRIDHPIEKGELLLADEKLEIYSRDIAQQMRQAYEEHLNVLSSEEVQVLKKT
;
A
#
# COMPACT_ATOMS: atom_id res chain seq x y z
N MET A 1 -12.87 10.31 24.74
CA MET A 1 -13.26 10.81 23.41
C MET A 1 -13.37 9.62 22.41
N VAL A 2 -14.38 8.72 22.56
CA VAL A 2 -14.34 7.38 21.89
C VAL A 2 -15.68 6.93 21.25
N LEU A 3 -16.74 7.75 21.19
CA LEU A 3 -18.06 7.31 20.69
C LEU A 3 -18.52 7.90 19.35
N LEU A 4 -17.76 8.79 18.71
CA LEU A 4 -18.24 9.53 17.53
C LEU A 4 -18.08 8.77 16.19
N LEU A 5 -17.05 7.93 16.06
CA LEU A 5 -16.78 7.16 14.84
C LEU A 5 -17.94 6.27 14.35
N PRO A 6 -18.58 5.43 15.21
CA PRO A 6 -19.70 4.62 14.74
C PRO A 6 -20.91 5.45 14.34
N ILE A 7 -21.14 6.61 14.98
CA ILE A 7 -22.30 7.47 14.70
C ILE A 7 -22.13 8.20 13.36
N GLN A 8 -20.92 8.67 13.05
CA GLN A 8 -20.59 9.30 11.76
C GLN A 8 -20.64 8.31 10.59
N LEU A 9 -20.13 7.07 10.77
CA LEU A 9 -20.22 6.00 9.77
C LEU A 9 -21.67 5.55 9.50
N ILE A 10 -22.53 5.59 10.51
CA ILE A 10 -23.97 5.32 10.37
C ILE A 10 -24.70 6.47 9.66
N ALA A 11 -24.15 7.69 9.66
CA ALA A 11 -24.74 8.84 8.95
C ALA A 11 -24.44 8.82 7.43
N GLU A 12 -23.36 8.17 6.99
CA GLU A 12 -22.91 8.06 5.58
C GLU A 12 -23.31 6.71 4.91
N ALA A 13 -24.42 6.10 5.36
CA ALA A 13 -24.60 4.65 5.41
C ALA A 13 -24.83 3.80 4.13
N PRO A 14 -25.05 4.26 2.89
CA PRO A 14 -25.11 3.30 1.80
C PRO A 14 -23.69 2.82 1.45
N LYS A 15 -23.29 1.67 2.01
CA LYS A 15 -22.11 0.84 1.66
C LYS A 15 -20.79 1.13 2.37
N ALA A 16 -20.76 2.03 3.36
CA ALA A 16 -19.53 2.38 4.06
C ALA A 16 -18.86 1.16 4.73
N PHE A 17 -19.66 0.28 5.35
CA PHE A 17 -19.10 -0.87 6.05
C PHE A 17 -18.55 -1.91 5.07
N HIS A 18 -19.27 -2.25 4.00
CA HIS A 18 -18.73 -3.12 2.95
C HIS A 18 -17.46 -2.55 2.31
N GLN A 19 -17.41 -1.23 2.04
CA GLN A 19 -16.25 -0.58 1.45
C GLN A 19 -14.99 -0.66 2.32
N LEU A 20 -15.12 -0.55 3.65
CA LEU A 20 -13.98 -0.73 4.55
C LEU A 20 -13.37 -2.14 4.48
N GLY A 21 -14.18 -3.17 4.23
CA GLY A 21 -13.67 -4.51 3.94
C GLY A 21 -12.99 -4.58 2.56
N SER A 22 -13.48 -3.80 1.59
CA SER A 22 -13.04 -3.85 0.19
C SER A 22 -11.58 -3.47 -0.05
N SER A 23 -11.00 -2.66 0.83
CA SER A 23 -9.58 -2.32 0.76
C SER A 23 -8.65 -3.55 0.86
N PHE A 24 -9.15 -4.67 1.40
CA PHE A 24 -8.40 -5.92 1.56
C PHE A 24 -8.66 -6.95 0.46
N ASP A 25 -9.57 -6.71 -0.50
CA ASP A 25 -9.92 -7.75 -1.50
C ASP A 25 -8.78 -8.03 -2.50
N ASN A 26 -8.00 -7.00 -2.83
CA ASN A 26 -6.85 -7.16 -3.72
C ASN A 26 -5.85 -8.19 -3.13
N ASP A 27 -5.65 -8.15 -1.81
CA ASP A 27 -4.76 -9.08 -1.11
C ASP A 27 -5.27 -10.52 -1.22
N ARG A 28 -6.59 -10.75 -1.21
CA ARG A 28 -7.18 -12.10 -1.35
C ARG A 28 -6.73 -12.78 -2.64
N THR A 29 -6.82 -12.06 -3.76
CA THR A 29 -6.45 -12.58 -5.08
C THR A 29 -4.94 -12.78 -5.16
N ILE A 30 -4.16 -11.79 -4.74
CA ILE A 30 -2.70 -11.85 -4.73
C ILE A 30 -2.20 -13.05 -3.92
N LEU A 31 -2.77 -13.30 -2.74
CA LEU A 31 -2.36 -14.42 -1.87
C LEU A 31 -2.64 -15.80 -2.46
N GLN A 32 -3.72 -15.94 -3.22
CA GLN A 32 -3.99 -17.18 -3.93
C GLN A 32 -2.90 -17.49 -4.95
N PHE A 33 -2.37 -16.48 -5.65
CA PHE A 33 -1.30 -16.64 -6.62
C PHE A 33 0.06 -16.80 -5.95
N LEU A 34 0.38 -16.00 -4.93
CA LEU A 34 1.61 -16.15 -4.14
C LEU A 34 1.72 -17.57 -3.58
N GLY A 35 0.65 -18.11 -3.01
CA GLY A 35 0.61 -19.45 -2.44
C GLY A 35 0.83 -20.62 -3.42
N LYS A 36 0.91 -20.37 -4.75
CA LYS A 36 1.23 -21.40 -5.74
C LYS A 36 2.73 -21.71 -5.82
N ASN A 37 3.60 -20.78 -5.44
CA ASN A 37 5.04 -21.00 -5.48
C ASN A 37 5.48 -21.87 -4.28
N PRO A 38 6.37 -22.87 -4.49
CA PRO A 38 6.81 -23.79 -3.43
C PRO A 38 7.37 -23.13 -2.18
N TYR A 39 8.00 -21.95 -2.31
CA TYR A 39 8.52 -21.17 -1.18
C TYR A 39 7.43 -20.89 -0.14
N PHE A 40 6.19 -20.64 -0.59
CA PHE A 40 5.08 -20.28 0.29
C PHE A 40 4.33 -21.47 0.88
N LYS A 41 4.77 -22.71 0.63
CA LYS A 41 4.06 -23.93 1.09
C LYS A 41 3.93 -23.98 2.62
N SER A 42 4.96 -23.55 3.36
CA SER A 42 4.96 -23.45 4.82
C SER A 42 4.02 -22.36 5.37
N TYR A 43 3.66 -21.38 4.53
CA TYR A 43 2.79 -20.24 4.89
C TYR A 43 1.33 -20.41 4.43
N LYS A 44 0.99 -21.55 3.82
CA LYS A 44 -0.33 -21.83 3.26
C LYS A 44 -1.47 -21.64 4.28
N MET A 45 -1.23 -22.04 5.54
CA MET A 45 -2.25 -21.93 6.60
C MET A 45 -2.52 -20.47 6.95
N GLN A 46 -1.47 -19.65 7.04
CA GLN A 46 -1.52 -18.23 7.32
C GLN A 46 -2.28 -17.50 6.20
N PHE A 47 -1.98 -17.81 4.94
CA PHE A 47 -2.67 -17.24 3.77
C PHE A 47 -4.16 -17.63 3.76
N SER A 48 -4.47 -18.91 4.01
CA SER A 48 -5.85 -19.40 4.08
C SER A 48 -6.65 -18.72 5.20
N THR A 49 -6.05 -18.61 6.38
CA THR A 49 -6.69 -17.99 7.55
C THR A 49 -7.00 -16.52 7.29
N TYR A 50 -6.03 -15.79 6.74
CA TYR A 50 -6.21 -14.38 6.43
C TYR A 50 -7.26 -14.16 5.35
N ARG A 51 -7.24 -14.95 4.27
CA ARG A 51 -8.28 -14.93 3.23
C ARG A 51 -9.68 -15.20 3.80
N GLN A 52 -9.83 -16.17 4.70
CA GLN A 52 -11.12 -16.46 5.33
C GLN A 52 -11.58 -15.31 6.23
N ALA A 53 -10.66 -14.66 6.94
CA ALA A 53 -10.96 -13.48 7.75
C ALA A 53 -11.45 -12.30 6.88
N ILE A 54 -10.85 -12.10 5.71
CA ILE A 54 -11.29 -11.09 4.72
C ILE A 54 -12.72 -11.38 4.29
N GLU A 55 -13.01 -12.61 3.86
CA GLU A 55 -14.34 -13.01 3.39
C GLU A 55 -15.41 -12.88 4.50
N THR A 56 -15.07 -13.24 5.72
CA THR A 56 -15.98 -13.11 6.87
C THR A 56 -16.27 -11.63 7.15
N SER A 57 -15.25 -10.77 7.04
CA SER A 57 -15.41 -9.33 7.22
C SER A 57 -16.29 -8.71 6.13
N PHE A 58 -16.17 -9.13 4.87
CA PHE A 58 -17.09 -8.72 3.81
C PHE A 58 -18.54 -9.07 4.10
N LYS A 59 -18.79 -10.33 4.46
CA LYS A 59 -20.15 -10.81 4.77
C LYS A 59 -20.75 -10.02 5.94
N THR A 60 -19.95 -9.71 6.96
CA THR A 60 -20.40 -8.91 8.10
C THR A 60 -20.64 -7.45 7.73
N GLY A 61 -19.74 -6.82 6.96
CA GLY A 61 -19.89 -5.43 6.49
C GLY A 61 -21.14 -5.25 5.62
N TYR A 62 -21.39 -6.17 4.70
CA TYR A 62 -22.60 -6.16 3.88
C TYR A 62 -23.88 -6.30 4.72
N LYS A 63 -23.89 -7.21 5.70
CA LYS A 63 -25.02 -7.35 6.64
C LYS A 63 -25.23 -6.08 7.46
N LEU A 64 -24.15 -5.40 7.86
CA LEU A 64 -24.21 -4.13 8.58
C LEU A 64 -24.85 -3.03 7.76
N ASP A 65 -24.42 -2.87 6.51
CA ASP A 65 -25.02 -1.90 5.58
C ASP A 65 -26.53 -2.17 5.46
N GLN A 66 -26.95 -3.44 5.30
CA GLN A 66 -28.37 -3.82 5.25
C GLN A 66 -29.13 -3.50 6.55
N THR A 67 -28.54 -3.75 7.71
CA THR A 67 -29.17 -3.48 9.02
C THR A 67 -29.36 -1.98 9.24
N VAL A 68 -28.35 -1.16 8.89
CA VAL A 68 -28.44 0.30 9.01
C VAL A 68 -29.50 0.86 8.05
N MET A 69 -29.54 0.38 6.80
CA MET A 69 -30.58 0.77 5.83
C MET A 69 -32.01 0.46 6.34
N LYS A 70 -32.18 -0.63 7.09
CA LYS A 70 -33.46 -1.04 7.69
C LYS A 70 -33.77 -0.39 9.04
N LYS A 71 -32.94 0.57 9.51
CA LYS A 71 -33.03 1.20 10.84
C LYS A 71 -33.06 0.19 12.01
N GLY A 72 -32.38 -0.95 11.84
CA GLY A 72 -32.22 -1.94 12.91
C GLY A 72 -31.11 -1.56 13.90
N ASP A 73 -31.03 -2.24 15.04
CA ASP A 73 -29.92 -2.05 15.98
C ASP A 73 -28.61 -2.62 15.40
N ALA A 74 -27.78 -1.71 14.88
CA ALA A 74 -26.47 -2.02 14.30
C ALA A 74 -25.31 -1.82 15.29
N LEU A 75 -25.56 -1.37 16.53
CA LEU A 75 -24.50 -0.92 17.43
C LEU A 75 -23.61 -2.07 17.92
N SER A 76 -24.21 -3.19 18.32
CA SER A 76 -23.46 -4.37 18.75
C SER A 76 -22.68 -5.01 17.61
N LEU A 77 -23.31 -5.13 16.44
CA LEU A 77 -22.71 -5.71 15.24
C LEU A 77 -21.58 -4.84 14.67
N SER A 78 -21.73 -3.50 14.71
CA SER A 78 -20.69 -2.57 14.24
C SER A 78 -19.44 -2.64 15.11
N LYS A 79 -19.59 -2.75 16.44
CA LYS A 79 -18.45 -2.97 17.35
C LYS A 79 -17.71 -4.27 17.01
N ALA A 80 -18.43 -5.37 16.82
CA ALA A 80 -17.83 -6.65 16.44
C ALA A 80 -17.08 -6.54 15.09
N TYR A 81 -17.68 -5.86 14.11
CA TYR A 81 -17.08 -5.65 12.80
C TYR A 81 -15.79 -4.81 12.86
N LEU A 82 -15.79 -3.71 13.61
CA LEU A 82 -14.57 -2.91 13.81
C LEU A 82 -13.44 -3.70 14.46
N ILE A 83 -13.76 -4.61 15.39
CA ILE A 83 -12.77 -5.53 15.98
C ILE A 83 -12.20 -6.47 14.91
N MET A 84 -13.05 -7.00 14.03
CA MET A 84 -12.62 -7.84 12.90
C MET A 84 -11.68 -7.08 11.96
N LEU A 85 -12.02 -5.84 11.59
CA LEU A 85 -11.18 -4.99 10.73
C LEU A 85 -9.81 -4.70 11.36
N ARG A 86 -9.77 -4.40 12.67
CA ARG A 86 -8.49 -4.21 13.39
C ARG A 86 -7.64 -5.48 13.41
N ARG A 87 -8.26 -6.65 13.51
CA ARG A 87 -7.55 -7.93 13.44
C ARG A 87 -7.02 -8.17 12.02
N LEU A 88 -7.80 -7.85 10.99
CA LEU A 88 -7.36 -7.91 9.60
C LEU A 88 -6.13 -7.05 9.35
N GLU A 89 -6.10 -5.82 9.86
CA GLU A 89 -4.91 -4.96 9.71
C GLU A 89 -3.66 -5.60 10.35
N LYS A 90 -3.80 -6.22 11.53
CA LYS A 90 -2.69 -6.93 12.19
C LYS A 90 -2.23 -8.15 11.40
N ASP A 91 -3.16 -8.91 10.85
CA ASP A 91 -2.84 -10.11 10.06
C ASP A 91 -2.25 -9.72 8.70
N GLN A 92 -2.70 -8.61 8.10
CA GLN A 92 -2.11 -8.02 6.89
C GLN A 92 -0.61 -7.77 7.07
N LYS A 93 -0.21 -7.14 8.19
CA LYS A 93 1.21 -6.87 8.50
C LYS A 93 2.05 -8.15 8.54
N LYS A 94 1.48 -9.28 8.98
CA LYS A 94 2.19 -10.57 8.96
C LYS A 94 2.35 -11.10 7.54
N ILE A 95 1.33 -10.97 6.71
CA ILE A 95 1.39 -11.35 5.29
C ILE A 95 2.42 -10.51 4.55
N GLU A 96 2.38 -9.20 4.77
CA GLU A 96 3.35 -8.25 4.24
C GLU A 96 4.78 -8.60 4.66
N TYR A 97 4.98 -8.97 5.93
CA TYR A 97 6.29 -9.44 6.40
C TYR A 97 6.76 -10.69 5.64
N ILE A 98 5.90 -11.70 5.46
CA ILE A 98 6.23 -12.92 4.70
C ILE A 98 6.63 -12.56 3.26
N TYR A 99 5.91 -11.64 2.62
CA TYR A 99 6.23 -11.15 1.28
C TYR A 99 7.60 -10.47 1.22
N VAL A 100 7.89 -9.59 2.20
CA VAL A 100 9.19 -8.91 2.30
C VAL A 100 10.33 -9.90 2.46
N GLU A 101 10.16 -10.92 3.31
CA GLU A 101 11.18 -11.94 3.52
C GLU A 101 11.36 -12.83 2.29
N ALA A 102 10.29 -13.16 1.56
CA ALA A 102 10.39 -13.88 0.29
C ALA A 102 11.19 -13.07 -0.74
N LEU A 103 10.92 -11.77 -0.87
CA LEU A 103 11.64 -10.90 -1.79
C LEU A 103 13.13 -10.77 -1.40
N LYS A 104 13.42 -10.58 -0.11
CA LYS A 104 14.81 -10.53 0.38
C LYS A 104 15.53 -11.85 0.15
N HIS A 105 14.86 -12.98 0.38
CA HIS A 105 15.41 -14.30 0.14
C HIS A 105 15.74 -14.50 -1.33
N ALA A 106 14.82 -14.13 -2.23
CA ALA A 106 15.02 -14.22 -3.66
C ALA A 106 16.25 -13.44 -4.11
N ILE A 107 16.35 -12.18 -3.69
CA ILE A 107 17.50 -11.30 -4.02
C ILE A 107 18.80 -11.84 -3.42
N LYS A 108 18.78 -12.33 -2.17
CA LYS A 108 19.99 -12.78 -1.47
C LYS A 108 20.57 -14.06 -2.07
N ASN A 109 19.71 -14.96 -2.54
CA ASN A 109 20.11 -16.29 -3.02
C ASN A 109 20.08 -16.39 -4.56
N ASP A 110 19.92 -15.27 -5.26
CA ASP A 110 19.81 -15.22 -6.72
C ASP A 110 18.68 -16.12 -7.28
N ASP A 111 17.59 -16.28 -6.51
CA ASP A 111 16.43 -17.08 -6.91
C ASP A 111 15.52 -16.22 -7.80
N VAL A 112 15.85 -16.20 -9.09
CA VAL A 112 15.12 -15.45 -10.12
C VAL A 112 13.65 -15.87 -10.21
N GLY A 113 13.36 -17.18 -10.10
CA GLY A 113 12.00 -17.69 -10.22
C GLY A 113 11.11 -17.23 -9.07
N LEU A 114 11.62 -17.22 -7.84
CA LEU A 114 10.91 -16.64 -6.70
C LEU A 114 10.78 -15.13 -6.84
N PHE A 115 11.84 -14.44 -7.27
CA PHE A 115 11.82 -13.00 -7.46
C PHE A 115 10.72 -12.58 -8.45
N GLU A 116 10.69 -13.21 -9.63
CA GLU A 116 9.67 -12.98 -10.65
C GLU A 116 8.26 -13.23 -10.11
N HIS A 117 8.06 -14.37 -9.45
CA HIS A 117 6.77 -14.73 -8.88
C HIS A 117 6.28 -13.70 -7.86
N VAL A 118 7.17 -13.20 -7.00
CA VAL A 118 6.84 -12.16 -6.00
C VAL A 118 6.53 -10.83 -6.69
N LEU A 119 7.27 -10.47 -7.74
CA LEU A 119 7.10 -9.20 -8.46
C LEU A 119 5.82 -9.15 -9.30
N LEU A 120 5.40 -10.28 -9.86
CA LEU A 120 4.15 -10.40 -10.62
C LEU A 120 2.90 -10.16 -9.77
N TYR A 121 2.98 -10.46 -8.47
CA TYR A 121 1.87 -10.30 -7.52
C TYR A 121 2.24 -9.36 -6.37
N PRO A 122 2.46 -8.06 -6.66
CA PRO A 122 3.06 -7.14 -5.71
C PRO A 122 2.10 -6.77 -4.57
N LEU A 123 2.60 -6.81 -3.35
CA LEU A 123 1.90 -6.29 -2.17
C LEU A 123 2.36 -4.88 -1.79
N SER A 124 1.61 -4.25 -0.88
CA SER A 124 1.86 -2.89 -0.36
C SER A 124 3.33 -2.61 0.03
N PRO A 125 4.12 -3.56 0.60
CA PRO A 125 5.49 -3.27 1.02
C PRO A 125 6.42 -2.90 -0.13
N LEU A 126 6.13 -3.33 -1.36
CA LEU A 126 6.93 -2.96 -2.53
C LEU A 126 6.83 -1.47 -2.87
N LYS A 127 5.83 -0.76 -2.34
CA LYS A 127 5.73 0.71 -2.45
C LYS A 127 6.73 1.44 -1.55
N HIS A 128 7.30 0.76 -0.54
CA HIS A 128 8.26 1.38 0.38
C HIS A 128 9.59 1.65 -0.34
N PRO A 129 10.14 2.89 -0.29
CA PRO A 129 11.29 3.30 -1.11
C PRO A 129 12.50 2.36 -1.00
N THR A 130 12.85 1.96 0.22
CA THR A 130 14.01 1.10 0.47
C THR A 130 13.85 -0.29 -0.15
N LEU A 131 12.68 -0.92 -0.01
CA LEU A 131 12.46 -2.25 -0.55
C LEU A 131 12.34 -2.20 -2.07
N ARG A 132 11.64 -1.19 -2.59
CA ARG A 132 11.50 -0.94 -4.02
C ARG A 132 12.85 -0.74 -4.69
N SER A 133 13.70 0.12 -4.14
CA SER A 133 15.04 0.37 -4.68
C SER A 133 15.88 -0.91 -4.72
N ARG A 134 15.81 -1.76 -3.68
CA ARG A 134 16.49 -3.06 -3.69
C ARG A 134 15.95 -3.99 -4.78
N ALA A 135 14.64 -4.07 -4.94
CA ALA A 135 14.01 -4.87 -5.99
C ALA A 135 14.40 -4.37 -7.39
N ILE A 136 14.41 -3.05 -7.60
CA ILE A 136 14.84 -2.42 -8.85
C ILE A 136 16.30 -2.74 -9.15
N THR A 137 17.20 -2.59 -8.18
CA THR A 137 18.63 -2.86 -8.35
C THR A 137 18.85 -4.30 -8.76
N TYR A 138 18.21 -5.25 -8.09
CA TYR A 138 18.29 -6.66 -8.48
C TYR A 138 17.64 -6.92 -9.84
N TYR A 139 16.48 -6.32 -10.13
CA TYR A 139 15.86 -6.47 -11.44
C TYR A 139 16.80 -6.00 -12.56
N LYS A 140 17.50 -4.87 -12.38
CA LYS A 140 18.48 -4.36 -13.36
C LYS A 140 19.59 -5.39 -13.68
N THR A 141 19.96 -6.26 -12.75
CA THR A 141 21.01 -7.28 -12.98
C THR A 141 20.51 -8.47 -13.77
N ILE A 142 19.24 -8.84 -13.63
CA ILE A 142 18.65 -10.03 -14.28
C ILE A 142 17.82 -9.69 -15.53
N ARG A 143 17.50 -8.41 -15.75
CA ARG A 143 16.54 -7.91 -16.74
C ARG A 143 16.78 -8.38 -18.18
N ILE A 144 18.05 -8.56 -18.58
CA ILE A 144 18.40 -8.94 -19.95
C ILE A 144 17.87 -10.33 -20.28
N ASP A 145 18.11 -11.27 -19.36
CA ASP A 145 17.72 -12.68 -19.54
C ASP A 145 16.29 -12.94 -19.05
N HIS A 146 15.81 -12.15 -18.09
CA HIS A 146 14.51 -12.28 -17.45
C HIS A 146 13.73 -10.96 -17.47
N PRO A 147 13.20 -10.55 -18.62
CA PRO A 147 12.34 -9.37 -18.70
C PRO A 147 11.01 -9.64 -18.00
N ILE A 148 10.68 -8.82 -17.00
CA ILE A 148 9.45 -8.91 -16.22
C ILE A 148 8.70 -7.60 -16.41
N GLU A 149 7.47 -7.65 -16.96
CA GLU A 149 6.65 -6.45 -17.21
C GLU A 149 6.52 -5.56 -15.96
N LYS A 150 6.28 -6.18 -14.79
CA LYS A 150 6.21 -5.45 -13.51
C LYS A 150 7.55 -4.83 -13.11
N GLY A 151 8.67 -5.46 -13.46
CA GLY A 151 10.00 -4.88 -13.27
C GLY A 151 10.23 -3.64 -14.14
N GLU A 152 9.79 -3.68 -15.40
CA GLU A 152 9.85 -2.50 -16.29
C GLU A 152 9.04 -1.32 -15.75
N LEU A 153 7.85 -1.60 -15.22
CA LEU A 153 7.01 -0.58 -14.60
C LEU A 153 7.70 0.06 -13.38
N LEU A 154 8.38 -0.74 -12.54
CA LEU A 154 9.15 -0.20 -11.41
C LEU A 154 10.29 0.72 -11.88
N LEU A 155 10.95 0.40 -12.99
CA LEU A 155 11.99 1.24 -13.58
C LEU A 155 11.42 2.56 -14.12
N ALA A 156 10.25 2.50 -14.77
CA ALA A 156 9.57 3.69 -15.28
C ALA A 156 9.13 4.61 -14.13
N ASP A 157 8.54 4.04 -13.07
CA ASP A 157 8.13 4.78 -11.88
C ASP A 157 9.33 5.45 -11.18
N GLU A 158 10.46 4.74 -11.06
CA GLU A 158 11.70 5.31 -10.50
C GLU A 158 12.20 6.50 -11.33
N LYS A 159 12.18 6.39 -12.67
CA LYS A 159 12.56 7.50 -13.55
C LYS A 159 11.64 8.71 -13.40
N LEU A 160 10.33 8.49 -13.34
CA LEU A 160 9.36 9.56 -13.15
C LEU A 160 9.53 10.26 -11.80
N GLU A 161 9.82 9.52 -10.74
CA GLU A 161 10.09 10.11 -9.43
C GLU A 161 11.37 10.93 -9.40
N ILE A 162 12.46 10.44 -10.01
CA ILE A 162 13.71 11.19 -10.11
C ILE A 162 13.47 12.49 -10.88
N TYR A 163 12.84 12.40 -12.05
CA TYR A 163 12.49 13.56 -12.86
C TYR A 163 11.64 14.59 -12.10
N SER A 164 10.63 14.10 -11.37
CA SER A 164 9.75 14.97 -10.57
C SER A 164 10.50 15.67 -9.43
N ARG A 165 11.47 14.99 -8.79
CA ARG A 165 12.32 15.59 -7.75
C ARG A 165 13.25 16.65 -8.34
N ASP A 166 13.85 16.38 -9.49
CA ASP A 166 14.76 17.31 -10.15
C ASP A 166 14.03 18.61 -10.53
N ILE A 167 12.83 18.52 -11.09
CA ILE A 167 11.98 19.70 -11.37
C ILE A 167 11.67 20.45 -10.07
N ALA A 168 11.20 19.74 -9.03
CA ALA A 168 10.84 20.38 -7.77
C ALA A 168 12.05 21.11 -7.14
N GLN A 169 13.25 20.56 -7.27
CA GLN A 169 14.48 21.19 -6.81
C GLN A 169 14.83 22.43 -7.63
N GLN A 170 14.75 22.37 -8.96
CA GLN A 170 14.98 23.53 -9.83
C GLN A 170 14.01 24.68 -9.52
N MET A 171 12.72 24.36 -9.32
CA MET A 171 11.70 25.36 -8.96
C MET A 171 11.98 26.01 -7.60
N ARG A 172 12.46 25.23 -6.62
CA ARG A 172 12.87 25.77 -5.31
C ARG A 172 14.07 26.71 -5.42
N GLN A 173 15.10 26.30 -6.18
CA GLN A 173 16.29 27.11 -6.40
C GLN A 173 15.94 28.44 -7.09
N ALA A 174 15.14 28.39 -8.16
CA ALA A 174 14.68 29.60 -8.86
C ALA A 174 13.85 30.53 -7.95
N TYR A 175 13.03 29.96 -7.06
CA TYR A 175 12.26 30.75 -6.09
C TYR A 175 13.16 31.40 -5.02
N GLU A 176 14.14 30.67 -4.50
CA GLU A 176 15.13 31.20 -3.55
C GLU A 176 15.97 32.33 -4.17
N GLU A 177 16.40 32.17 -5.42
CA GLU A 177 17.09 33.22 -6.18
C GLU A 177 16.21 34.46 -6.34
N HIS A 178 14.94 34.28 -6.71
CA HIS A 178 13.99 35.38 -6.85
C HIS A 178 13.76 36.13 -5.52
N LEU A 179 13.63 35.43 -4.39
CA LEU A 179 13.53 36.05 -3.07
C LEU A 179 14.79 36.83 -2.69
N ASN A 180 15.98 36.30 -3.03
CA ASN A 180 17.24 37.00 -2.80
C ASN A 180 17.34 38.29 -3.62
N VAL A 181 16.88 38.28 -4.88
CA VAL A 181 16.81 39.49 -5.71
C VAL A 181 15.87 40.51 -5.08
N LEU A 182 14.64 40.13 -4.75
CA LEU A 182 13.66 41.05 -4.15
C LEU A 182 14.16 41.68 -2.84
N SER A 183 14.74 40.88 -1.94
CA SER A 183 15.29 41.40 -0.69
C SER A 183 16.48 42.34 -0.92
N SER A 184 17.32 42.08 -1.93
CA SER A 184 18.41 42.98 -2.29
C SER A 184 17.92 44.30 -2.90
N GLU A 185 16.82 44.26 -3.67
CA GLU A 185 16.19 45.44 -4.25
C GLU A 185 15.52 46.30 -3.18
N GLU A 186 14.81 45.71 -2.21
CA GLU A 186 14.22 46.41 -1.07
C GLU A 186 15.29 47.14 -0.22
N VAL A 187 16.43 46.49 0.04
CA VAL A 187 17.56 47.10 0.75
C VAL A 187 18.18 48.27 -0.04
N GLN A 188 18.20 48.20 -1.37
CA GLN A 188 18.69 49.31 -2.20
C GLN A 188 17.71 50.50 -2.22
N VAL A 189 16.41 50.25 -2.21
CA VAL A 189 15.39 51.30 -2.14
C VAL A 189 15.49 52.07 -0.82
N LEU A 190 15.62 51.35 0.31
CA LEU A 190 15.77 51.97 1.64
C LEU A 190 17.05 52.80 1.81
N LYS A 191 18.14 52.48 1.09
CA LYS A 191 19.38 53.27 1.10
C LYS A 191 19.32 54.55 0.27
N LYS A 192 18.31 54.70 -0.60
CA LYS A 192 18.13 55.87 -1.48
C LYS A 192 17.13 56.90 -0.93
N THR A 193 16.39 56.55 0.12
CA THR A 193 15.55 57.44 0.94
C THR A 193 16.32 57.95 2.16
#